data_AF-A0A453BB91-F1
#
_entry.id   AF-A0A453BB91-F1
#
_cell.length_a   1.000
_cell.length_b   1.000
_cell.length_c   1.000
_cell.angle_alpha   90.00
_cell.angle_beta   90.00
_cell.angle_gamma   90.00
#
_symmetry.space_group_name_H-M   'P 1'
#
loop_
_entity.id
_entity.type
_entity.pdbx_description
1 polymer ?
#
loop_
_entity_poly.entity_id
_entity_poly.type
_entity_poly.pdbx_seq_one_letter_code
_entity_poly.pdbx_strand_id
1 'polypeptide(L)' 'METVFDGSKLGIEPYDVEVTQGGELLVMDSTNSNIYQIALPLS' A
#
# COMPACT_ATOMS: atom_id res chain seq x y z
N MET A 1 -12.90 13.55 2.43
CA MET A 1 -11.47 13.71 2.74
C MET A 1 -10.74 12.70 1.88
N GLU A 2 -9.67 13.11 1.19
CA GLU A 2 -8.82 12.23 0.37
C GLU A 2 -7.52 12.00 1.14
N THR A 3 -7.04 10.76 1.19
CA THR A 3 -5.79 10.38 1.86
C THR A 3 -4.80 9.91 0.80
N VAL A 4 -3.67 10.60 0.68
CA VAL A 4 -2.59 10.25 -0.26
C VAL A 4 -1.50 9.49 0.49
N PHE A 5 -1.17 8.30 0.02
CA PHE A 5 -0.04 7.52 0.51
C PHE A 5 1.22 7.83 -0.31
N ASP A 6 2.29 8.27 0.35
CA ASP A 6 3.58 8.56 -0.30
C ASP A 6 4.59 7.46 0.05
N GLY A 7 4.58 6.38 -0.74
CA GLY A 7 5.45 5.21 -0.55
C GLY A 7 6.95 5.49 -0.73
N SER A 8 7.32 6.59 -1.40
CA SER A 8 8.72 6.95 -1.65
C SER A 8 9.49 7.21 -0.35
N LYS A 9 8.81 7.72 0.68
CA LYS A 9 9.39 7.95 2.01
C LYS A 9 9.76 6.67 2.75
N LEU A 10 9.19 5.53 2.34
CA LEU A 10 9.45 4.22 2.91
C LEU A 10 10.43 3.39 2.06
N GLY A 11 10.95 3.98 0.97
CA GLY A 11 11.80 3.28 0.01
C GLY A 11 11.06 2.21 -0.78
N ILE A 12 9.73 2.36 -0.93
CA ILE A 12 8.88 1.45 -1.68
C ILE A 12 8.87 1.89 -3.15
N GLU A 13 9.18 0.96 -4.05
CA GLU A 13 8.96 1.13 -5.49
C GLU A 13 7.69 0.36 -5.88
N PRO A 14 6.51 1.02 -5.95
CA PRO A 14 5.26 0.32 -6.17
C PRO A 14 5.22 -0.28 -7.58
N TYR A 15 5.06 -1.58 -7.62
CA TYR A 15 4.83 -2.36 -8.84
C TYR A 15 3.34 -2.48 -9.14
N ASP A 16 2.56 -2.85 -8.12
CA ASP A 16 1.13 -3.11 -8.25
C ASP A 16 0.40 -2.85 -6.92
N VAL A 17 -0.90 -2.57 -7.02
CA VAL A 17 -1.77 -2.24 -5.88
C VAL A 17 -3.07 -3.03 -5.97
N GLU A 18 -3.43 -3.72 -4.89
CA GLU A 18 -4.66 -4.50 -4.79
C GLU A 18 -5.51 -4.06 -3.59
N VAL A 19 -6.83 -4.17 -3.71
CA VAL A 19 -7.77 -3.97 -2.60
C VAL A 19 -8.34 -5.33 -2.19
N THR A 20 -8.13 -5.73 -0.94
CA THR A 20 -8.69 -6.99 -0.43
C THR A 20 -10.21 -6.86 -0.25
N GLN A 21 -10.91 -7.99 -0.19
CA GLN A 21 -12.34 -7.99 0.15
C GLN A 21 -12.64 -7.41 1.54
N GLY A 22 -11.63 -7.36 2.43
CA GLY A 22 -11.70 -6.71 3.74
C GLY A 22 -11.51 -5.19 3.71
N GLY A 23 -11.20 -4.61 2.55
CA GLY A 23 -10.99 -3.17 2.38
C GLY A 23 -9.56 -2.70 2.70
N GLU A 24 -8.60 -3.62 2.81
CA GLU A 24 -7.19 -3.29 3.00
C GLU A 24 -6.54 -3.00 1.65
N LEU A 25 -5.56 -2.10 1.64
CA LEU A 25 -4.73 -1.85 0.46
C LEU A 25 -3.43 -2.65 0.58
N LEU A 26 -3.13 -3.46 -0.43
CA LEU A 26 -1.87 -4.16 -0.58
C LEU A 26 -1.01 -3.45 -1.63
N VAL A 27 0.24 -3.16 -1.29
CA VAL A 27 1.23 -2.59 -2.22
C VAL A 27 2.34 -3.60 -2.41
N MET A 28 2.56 -4.01 -3.65
CA MET A 28 3.65 -4.90 -4.04
C MET A 28 4.84 -4.07 -4.52
N ASP A 29 6.03 -4.39 -4.03
CA ASP A 29 7.27 -3.71 -4.38
C ASP A 29 8.11 -4.53 -5.35
N SER A 30 8.57 -3.89 -6.44
CA SER A 30 9.37 -4.55 -7.49
C SER A 30 10.83 -4.80 -7.10
N THR A 31 11.42 -3.94 -6.28
CA THR A 31 12.84 -3.97 -5.93
C THR A 31 13.14 -5.09 -4.94
N ASN A 32 12.28 -5.26 -3.94
CA ASN A 32 12.53 -6.14 -2.80
C ASN A 32 11.56 -7.33 -2.70
N SER A 33 10.55 -7.39 -3.58
CA SER A 33 9.51 -8.44 -3.57
C SER A 33 8.74 -8.52 -2.25
N ASN A 34 8.62 -7.39 -1.54
CA ASN A 34 7.79 -7.29 -0.34
C ASN A 34 6.34 -6.94 -0.70
N ILE A 35 5.43 -7.30 0.20
CA ILE A 35 4.02 -6.88 0.17
C ILE A 35 3.74 -6.06 1.42
N TYR A 36 3.28 -4.84 1.24
CA TYR A 36 2.91 -3.92 2.32
C TYR A 36 1.39 -3.87 2.46
N GLN A 37 0.89 -4.12 3.66
CA GLN A 37 -0.54 -3.99 3.98
C GLN A 37 -0.80 -2.65 4.67
N ILE A 38 -1.67 -1.84 4.07
CA ILE A 38 -2.12 -0.56 4.61
C ILE A 38 -3.53 -0.74 5.15
N ALA A 39 -3.64 -0.74 6.47
CA ALA A 39 -4.93 -0.70 7.15
C ALA A 39 -5.48 0.75 7.10
N LEU A 40 -6.68 0.90 6.57
CA LEU A 40 -7.38 2.17 6.67
C LEU A 40 -7.83 2.38 8.12
N PRO A 41 -7.61 3.56 8.72
CA PRO A 41 -8.09 3.83 10.06
C PRO A 41 -9.62 3.69 10.10
N LEU A 42 -10.12 2.87 11.04
CA LEU A 42 -11.55 2.77 11.31
C LEU A 42 -11.99 4.08 11.99
N SER A 43 -13.00 4.73 11.40
CA SER A 43 -13.52 6.05 11.83
C SER A 43 -14.10 6.06 13.24
#